data_AF-A0AA85BXF6-F1
#
_entry.id   AF-A0AA85BXF6-F1
#
_cell.length_a   1.000
_cell.length_b   1.000
_cell.length_c   1.000
_cell.angle_alpha   90.00
_cell.angle_beta   90.00
_cell.angle_gamma   90.00
#
_symmetry.space_group_name_H-M   'P 1'
#
loop_
_entity.id
_entity.type
_entity.pdbx_description
1 polymer ?
#
loop_
_entity_poly.entity_id
_entity_poly.type
_entity_poly.pdbx_seq_one_letter_code
_entity_poly.pdbx_strand_id
1 'polypeptide(L)'
;MFKKFDEKEDISCTNNAKNSIVKSLRTRLTEGYGIDSKMVDQILPKKDVVKHIKCHEHVDLYSDSDGEVMFFRQREGPFIPSLRLLHKYPFILPHLQVDRGAIKHVLNGSNIMCRGLTSPGARMTEVPKESVVAVMAEGKKNALAVGITMLSTDEILSTNNGIGVKNVHYLNDGLWRLKGLHCRKYKGKTCVFITLCFFAAFLYFTKHYIVSDAIIRISDWKWGPAGSQNCPVFDHSKEDPTINRMAVLVPFRDRFTELQEFIPHLNNFLNNQNVRHTFFIINQVDDLRFNRGALLNVGALESLEAEVNGIIVESVTQKNSLYQLSSQCLKLPFTKYLALHDVDLLPEDPALKYNMPSELGPIHLIPFYLHPRYYYFKEYAGGVLIIKRTQYSLVGGMSNSFWGWGREDDEFQIRLKSKGFKIVTPINVTMGLKAFRHIHQEDQHKRDVKTYYNPDVMNLIRNPIGGLTSVNYTVIKRRLITISSIPAIVINVKLYCDSMNCKLKS
;
A
#
# COMPACT_ATOMS: atom_id res chain seq x y z
N MET A 1 33.39 2.30 0.16
CA MET A 1 33.98 0.96 -0.02
C MET A 1 33.83 0.49 -1.47
N PHE A 2 32.62 0.42 -2.02
CA PHE A 2 32.36 -0.24 -3.32
C PHE A 2 32.40 0.66 -4.56
N LYS A 3 33.14 1.78 -4.54
CA LYS A 3 33.06 2.79 -5.64
C LYS A 3 33.43 2.21 -7.01
N LYS A 4 34.45 1.35 -7.06
CA LYS A 4 34.95 0.68 -8.27
C LYS A 4 34.64 -0.82 -8.31
N PHE A 5 33.75 -1.30 -7.44
CA PHE A 5 33.50 -2.74 -7.32
C PHE A 5 32.90 -3.32 -8.61
N ASP A 6 33.51 -4.39 -9.12
CA ASP A 6 33.06 -5.17 -10.28
C ASP A 6 32.97 -6.66 -9.93
N GLU A 7 31.87 -7.30 -10.36
CA GLU A 7 31.60 -8.71 -10.06
C GLU A 7 32.69 -9.66 -10.54
N LYS A 8 33.26 -9.41 -11.73
CA LYS A 8 34.22 -10.34 -12.35
C LYS A 8 35.63 -10.16 -11.80
N GLU A 9 35.97 -8.94 -11.40
CA GLU A 9 37.31 -8.60 -10.95
C GLU A 9 37.48 -8.77 -9.45
N ASP A 10 36.44 -8.49 -8.66
CA ASP A 10 36.56 -8.42 -7.20
C ASP A 10 36.07 -9.67 -6.47
N ILE A 11 35.23 -10.52 -7.08
CA ILE A 11 34.76 -11.75 -6.44
C ILE A 11 35.77 -12.88 -6.66
N SER A 12 36.32 -13.39 -5.56
CA SER A 12 37.29 -14.49 -5.58
C SER A 12 36.64 -15.88 -5.50
N CYS A 13 35.64 -16.06 -4.62
CA CYS A 13 34.91 -17.32 -4.52
C CYS A 13 33.53 -17.16 -3.90
N THR A 14 32.61 -18.07 -4.24
CA THR A 14 31.26 -18.16 -3.65
C THR A 14 31.03 -19.55 -3.07
N ASN A 15 30.72 -19.62 -1.78
CA ASN A 15 30.43 -20.85 -1.05
C ASN A 15 29.12 -20.72 -0.25
N ASN A 16 28.62 -21.80 0.34
CA ASN A 16 27.56 -21.68 1.34
C ASN A 16 28.13 -21.15 2.66
N ALA A 17 27.41 -20.24 3.31
CA ALA A 17 27.79 -19.73 4.62
C ALA A 17 27.73 -20.86 5.66
N LYS A 18 28.74 -20.93 6.54
CA LYS A 18 28.74 -21.86 7.67
C LYS A 18 27.62 -21.49 8.64
N ASN A 19 27.05 -22.49 9.34
CA ASN A 19 26.01 -22.28 10.35
C ASN A 19 26.42 -21.27 11.44
N SER A 20 27.72 -21.23 11.80
CA SER A 20 28.25 -20.24 12.74
C SER A 20 28.08 -18.81 12.25
N ILE A 21 28.34 -18.54 10.97
CA ILE A 21 28.18 -17.22 10.35
C ILE A 21 26.70 -16.83 10.30
N VAL A 22 25.82 -17.75 9.91
CA VAL A 22 24.37 -17.51 9.90
C VAL A 22 23.87 -17.19 11.30
N LYS A 23 24.35 -17.91 12.33
CA LYS A 23 24.04 -17.61 13.73
C LYS A 23 24.53 -16.21 14.12
N SER A 24 25.77 -15.84 13.79
CA SER A 24 26.31 -14.50 14.07
C SER A 24 25.57 -13.37 13.35
N LEU A 25 25.13 -13.58 12.11
CA LEU A 25 24.28 -12.63 11.37
C LEU A 25 22.95 -12.40 12.09
N ARG A 26 22.32 -13.49 12.55
CA ARG A 26 21.06 -13.42 13.30
C ARG A 26 21.24 -12.74 14.66
N THR A 27 22.30 -13.07 15.40
CA THR A 27 22.67 -12.37 16.64
C THR A 27 22.91 -10.88 16.40
N ARG A 28 23.57 -10.50 15.29
CA ARG A 28 23.77 -9.10 14.96
C ARG A 28 22.46 -8.37 14.71
N LEU A 29 21.49 -9.00 14.04
CA LEU A 29 20.16 -8.43 13.84
C LEU A 29 19.41 -8.25 15.17
N THR A 30 19.43 -9.24 16.07
CA THR A 30 18.70 -9.16 17.34
C THR A 30 19.37 -8.24 18.34
N GLU A 31 20.64 -8.47 18.66
CA GLU A 31 21.35 -7.79 19.75
C GLU A 31 22.03 -6.50 19.26
N GLY A 32 22.57 -6.50 18.04
CA GLY A 32 23.28 -5.34 17.50
C GLY A 32 22.34 -4.28 16.92
N TYR A 33 21.22 -4.70 16.34
CA TYR A 33 20.25 -3.81 15.67
C TYR A 33 18.87 -3.77 16.35
N GLY A 34 18.65 -4.55 17.42
CA GLY A 34 17.42 -4.51 18.19
C GLY A 34 16.18 -5.07 17.47
N ILE A 35 16.37 -5.96 16.49
CA ILE A 35 15.28 -6.50 15.67
C ILE A 35 14.63 -7.71 16.33
N ASP A 36 13.30 -7.72 16.40
CA ASP A 36 12.53 -8.83 16.96
C ASP A 36 12.80 -10.16 16.24
N SER A 37 12.87 -11.25 17.00
CA SER A 37 13.23 -12.57 16.48
C SER A 37 12.29 -13.07 15.38
N LYS A 38 11.00 -12.71 15.38
CA LYS A 38 10.06 -13.11 14.31
C LYS A 38 10.38 -12.39 13.01
N MET A 39 10.88 -11.16 13.09
CA MET A 39 11.26 -10.36 11.93
C MET A 39 12.62 -10.80 11.38
N VAL A 40 13.55 -11.24 12.23
CA VAL A 40 14.78 -11.91 11.78
C VAL A 40 14.49 -13.15 10.95
N ASP A 41 13.45 -13.92 11.30
CA ASP A 41 13.00 -15.06 10.48
C ASP A 41 12.44 -14.67 9.11
N GLN A 42 11.99 -13.42 8.94
CA GLN A 42 11.57 -12.90 7.63
C GLN A 42 12.75 -12.41 6.79
N ILE A 43 13.79 -11.86 7.43
CA ILE A 43 14.99 -11.34 6.75
C ILE A 43 15.95 -12.49 6.38
N LEU A 44 16.12 -13.46 7.27
CA LEU A 44 16.96 -14.64 7.11
C LEU A 44 16.17 -15.90 7.53
N PRO A 45 15.32 -16.44 6.63
CA PRO A 45 14.55 -17.64 6.90
C PRO A 45 15.44 -18.84 7.26
N LYS A 46 15.06 -19.62 8.27
CA LYS A 46 15.85 -20.76 8.76
C LYS A 46 16.08 -21.86 7.72
N LYS A 47 15.21 -21.95 6.72
CA LYS A 47 15.28 -22.94 5.64
C LYS A 47 16.09 -22.47 4.44
N ASP A 48 16.42 -21.18 4.36
CA ASP A 48 17.17 -20.63 3.23
C ASP A 48 18.68 -20.84 3.39
N VAL A 49 19.32 -21.10 2.26
CA VAL A 49 20.77 -21.24 2.19
C VAL A 49 21.39 -19.86 1.93
N VAL A 50 22.06 -19.31 2.93
CA VAL A 50 22.85 -18.09 2.79
C VAL A 50 24.16 -18.42 2.07
N LYS A 51 24.48 -17.70 1.00
CA LYS A 51 25.77 -17.81 0.32
C LYS A 51 26.76 -16.83 0.93
N HIS A 52 28.00 -17.27 1.13
CA HIS A 52 29.15 -16.47 1.52
C HIS A 52 30.05 -16.26 0.31
N ILE A 53 30.19 -15.00 -0.12
CA ILE A 53 30.95 -14.57 -1.27
C ILE A 53 32.18 -13.81 -0.76
N LYS A 54 33.37 -14.33 -1.02
CA LYS A 54 34.63 -13.67 -0.65
C LYS A 54 35.09 -12.76 -1.78
N CYS A 55 35.39 -11.52 -1.45
CA CYS A 55 35.90 -10.53 -2.38
C CYS A 55 37.33 -10.14 -2.03
N HIS A 56 38.00 -9.44 -2.95
CA HIS A 56 39.28 -8.79 -2.71
C HIS A 56 39.17 -7.72 -1.60
N GLU A 57 40.31 -7.23 -1.12
CA GLU A 57 40.40 -6.23 -0.04
C GLU A 57 39.76 -6.66 1.30
N HIS A 58 39.68 -7.96 1.56
CA HIS A 58 39.08 -8.55 2.76
C HIS A 58 37.61 -8.18 2.95
N VAL A 59 36.84 -8.10 1.87
CA VAL A 59 35.40 -7.87 1.91
C VAL A 59 34.67 -9.20 1.74
N ASP A 60 33.73 -9.49 2.64
CA ASP A 60 32.81 -10.62 2.57
C ASP A 60 31.40 -10.10 2.25
N LEU A 61 30.72 -10.72 1.28
CA LEU A 61 29.29 -10.50 1.01
C LEU A 61 28.48 -11.74 1.39
N TYR A 62 27.24 -11.53 1.81
CA TYR A 62 26.29 -12.57 2.18
C TYR A 62 25.00 -12.37 1.39
N SER A 63 24.66 -13.34 0.54
CA SER A 63 23.45 -13.29 -0.28
C SER A 63 22.44 -14.36 0.11
N ASP A 64 21.20 -14.16 -0.29
CA ASP A 64 20.18 -15.21 -0.25
C ASP A 64 20.36 -16.26 -1.37
N SER A 65 19.40 -17.18 -1.45
CA SER A 65 19.32 -18.24 -2.45
C SER A 65 19.20 -17.69 -3.88
N ASP A 66 18.45 -16.59 -4.04
CA ASP A 66 18.23 -15.86 -5.30
C ASP A 66 19.46 -15.04 -5.74
N GLY A 67 20.45 -14.88 -4.87
CA GLY A 67 21.71 -14.17 -5.16
C GLY A 67 21.65 -12.68 -4.87
N GLU A 68 20.63 -12.22 -4.14
CA GLU A 68 20.52 -10.84 -3.68
C GLU A 68 21.43 -10.63 -2.45
N VAL A 69 22.35 -9.67 -2.51
CA VAL A 69 23.28 -9.40 -1.40
C VAL A 69 22.55 -8.69 -0.27
N MET A 70 22.48 -9.35 0.89
CA MET A 70 21.76 -8.89 2.07
C MET A 70 22.69 -8.17 3.05
N PHE A 71 23.88 -8.72 3.29
CA PHE A 71 24.86 -8.16 4.20
C PHE A 71 26.25 -8.15 3.57
N PHE A 72 27.11 -7.28 4.07
CA PHE A 72 28.52 -7.29 3.79
C PHE A 72 29.32 -6.99 5.05
N ARG A 73 30.59 -7.37 5.06
CA ARG A 73 31.52 -7.13 6.15
C ARG A 73 32.91 -6.89 5.58
N GLN A 74 33.68 -6.02 6.20
CA GLN A 74 35.10 -5.85 5.87
C GLN A 74 35.94 -6.31 7.07
N ARG A 75 36.89 -7.22 6.83
CA ARG A 75 37.72 -7.86 7.86
C ARG A 75 36.84 -8.41 9.01
N GLU A 76 37.27 -8.21 10.26
CA GLU A 76 36.54 -8.57 11.48
C GLU A 76 35.53 -7.48 11.93
N GLY A 77 35.08 -6.63 11.00
CA GLY A 77 34.10 -5.58 11.28
C GLY A 77 32.68 -6.09 11.53
N PRO A 78 31.71 -5.20 11.81
CA PRO A 78 30.32 -5.59 11.97
C PRO A 78 29.73 -6.09 10.63
N PHE A 79 28.71 -6.95 10.70
CA PHE A 79 27.87 -7.23 9.53
C PHE A 79 26.99 -6.02 9.23
N ILE A 80 27.17 -5.44 8.06
CA ILE A 80 26.48 -4.22 7.61
C ILE A 80 25.41 -4.62 6.60
N PRO A 81 24.15 -4.19 6.76
CA PRO A 81 23.10 -4.47 5.78
C PRO A 81 23.37 -3.71 4.47
N SER A 82 23.04 -4.33 3.34
CA SER A 82 23.07 -3.67 2.03
C SER A 82 21.99 -2.59 1.93
N LEU A 83 22.15 -1.65 1.01
CA LEU A 83 21.11 -0.63 0.77
C LEU A 83 19.80 -1.26 0.29
N ARG A 84 19.85 -2.36 -0.46
CA ARG A 84 18.65 -3.06 -0.92
C ARG A 84 17.90 -3.71 0.23
N LEU A 85 18.64 -4.34 1.14
CA LEU A 85 18.06 -4.85 2.38
C LEU A 85 17.44 -3.72 3.20
N LEU A 86 18.15 -2.60 3.34
CA LEU A 86 17.67 -1.42 4.06
C LEU A 86 16.46 -0.76 3.37
N HIS A 87 16.36 -0.75 2.04
CA HIS A 87 15.18 -0.25 1.34
C HIS A 87 13.95 -1.14 1.57
N LYS A 88 14.16 -2.45 1.74
CA LYS A 88 13.11 -3.41 2.09
C LYS A 88 12.72 -3.34 3.57
N TYR A 89 13.68 -3.03 4.44
CA TYR A 89 13.50 -2.93 5.89
C TYR A 89 14.21 -1.67 6.46
N PRO A 90 13.64 -0.47 6.27
CA PRO A 90 14.32 0.80 6.60
C PRO A 90 14.64 1.01 8.08
N PHE A 91 13.95 0.30 8.96
CA PHE A 91 14.09 0.40 10.42
C PHE A 91 15.27 -0.41 10.97
N ILE A 92 16.00 -1.20 10.15
CA ILE A 92 17.12 -2.03 10.63
C ILE A 92 18.24 -1.17 11.23
N LEU A 93 18.42 0.06 10.74
CA LEU A 93 19.46 0.96 11.21
C LEU A 93 18.86 2.29 11.70
N PRO A 94 19.50 2.95 12.69
CA PRO A 94 19.17 4.32 13.08
C PRO A 94 19.40 5.31 11.93
N HIS A 95 18.60 6.37 11.87
CA HIS A 95 18.56 7.30 10.72
C HIS A 95 19.32 8.60 11.00
N LEU A 96 20.24 8.94 10.10
CA LEU A 96 20.89 10.25 10.04
C LEU A 96 20.56 10.89 8.70
N GLN A 97 19.69 11.90 8.72
CA GLN A 97 19.26 12.64 7.55
C GLN A 97 20.22 13.80 7.24
N VAL A 98 20.67 13.87 5.99
CA VAL A 98 21.46 14.98 5.45
C VAL A 98 20.57 15.99 4.73
N ASP A 99 20.99 17.25 4.70
CA ASP A 99 20.32 18.28 3.91
C ASP A 99 20.42 18.07 2.39
N ARG A 100 19.60 18.82 1.64
CA ARG A 100 19.60 18.84 0.17
C ARG A 100 20.95 19.08 -0.49
N GLY A 101 21.79 19.94 0.09
CA GLY A 101 23.10 20.29 -0.48
C GLY A 101 24.08 19.12 -0.44
N ALA A 102 24.03 18.33 0.64
CA ALA A 102 24.89 17.16 0.82
C ALA A 102 24.53 15.97 -0.11
N ILE A 103 23.28 15.85 -0.57
CA ILE A 103 22.78 14.69 -1.34
C ILE A 103 23.68 14.35 -2.52
N LYS A 104 24.01 15.34 -3.36
CA LYS A 104 24.83 15.13 -4.56
C LYS A 104 26.22 14.57 -4.21
N HIS A 105 26.81 15.01 -3.10
CA HIS A 105 28.14 14.56 -2.69
C HIS A 105 28.12 13.12 -2.19
N VAL A 106 27.11 12.76 -1.38
CA VAL A 106 26.98 11.39 -0.87
C VAL A 106 26.71 10.39 -2.01
N LEU A 107 25.91 10.76 -3.01
CA LEU A 107 25.69 9.95 -4.22
C LEU A 107 26.95 9.77 -5.08
N ASN A 108 27.99 10.58 -4.87
CA ASN A 108 29.30 10.43 -5.51
C ASN A 108 30.33 9.69 -4.63
N GLY A 109 29.88 9.19 -3.48
CA GLY A 109 30.67 8.42 -2.52
C GLY A 109 31.46 9.24 -1.51
N SER A 110 31.16 10.53 -1.35
CA SER A 110 31.77 11.36 -0.30
C SER A 110 31.34 10.90 1.09
N ASN A 111 32.22 11.11 2.08
CA ASN A 111 31.85 11.00 3.48
C ASN A 111 30.89 12.13 3.87
N ILE A 112 30.13 11.91 4.94
CA ILE A 112 29.18 12.89 5.44
C ILE A 112 29.90 13.73 6.50
N MET A 113 29.99 15.03 6.22
CA MET A 113 30.60 16.00 7.12
C MET A 113 29.62 16.40 8.21
N CYS A 114 30.10 16.76 9.40
CA CYS A 114 29.25 17.20 10.52
C CYS A 114 28.27 18.31 10.11
N ARG A 115 28.75 19.29 9.31
CA ARG A 115 27.93 20.39 8.78
C ARG A 115 26.70 19.95 7.98
N GLY A 116 26.77 18.82 7.28
CA GLY A 116 25.65 18.27 6.52
C GLY A 116 24.60 17.56 7.40
N LEU A 117 24.91 17.36 8.68
CA LEU A 117 24.07 16.70 9.68
C LEU A 117 23.55 17.67 10.76
N THR A 118 24.04 18.90 10.78
CA THR A 118 23.65 19.96 11.74
C THR A 118 22.91 21.12 11.08
N SER A 119 22.65 21.05 9.78
CA SER A 119 21.92 22.05 9.01
C SER A 119 20.39 21.98 9.26
N PRO A 120 19.60 23.02 8.92
CA PRO A 120 18.16 23.05 9.20
C PRO A 120 17.33 21.90 8.60
N GLY A 121 17.84 21.28 7.53
CA GLY A 121 17.23 20.12 6.87
C GLY A 121 17.70 18.77 7.40
N ALA A 122 18.67 18.75 8.32
CA ALA A 122 19.24 17.53 8.87
C ALA A 122 18.47 17.05 10.11
N ARG A 123 18.50 15.73 10.34
CA ARG A 123 17.89 15.07 11.50
C ARG A 123 18.78 13.92 11.93
N MET A 124 19.04 13.74 13.21
CA MET A 124 19.87 12.64 13.71
C MET A 124 19.13 11.87 14.80
N THR A 125 19.14 10.54 14.69
CA THR A 125 18.86 9.65 15.83
C THR A 125 20.11 9.57 16.69
N GLU A 126 19.94 9.71 18.01
CA GLU A 126 21.04 9.63 18.97
C GLU A 126 21.74 8.26 18.89
N VAL A 127 23.04 8.27 18.62
CA VAL A 127 23.86 7.05 18.49
C VAL A 127 25.29 7.30 18.96
N PRO A 128 25.93 6.28 19.57
CA PRO A 128 27.34 6.37 19.93
C PRO A 128 28.25 6.34 18.69
N LYS A 129 29.51 6.70 18.89
CA LYS A 129 30.57 6.54 17.89
C LYS A 129 30.70 5.06 17.46
N GLU A 130 31.13 4.84 16.23
CA GLU A 130 31.27 3.51 15.58
C GLU A 130 29.94 2.76 15.32
N SER A 131 28.81 3.46 15.38
CA SER A 131 27.50 2.92 15.06
C SER A 131 27.28 2.84 13.55
N VAL A 132 26.66 1.74 13.10
CA VAL A 132 26.22 1.60 11.71
C VAL A 132 24.89 2.33 11.55
N VAL A 133 24.82 3.26 10.59
CA VAL A 133 23.69 4.17 10.41
C VAL A 133 23.17 4.16 8.97
N ALA A 134 21.87 4.40 8.82
CA ALA A 134 21.25 4.71 7.55
C ALA A 134 21.34 6.22 7.28
N VAL A 135 21.92 6.59 6.15
CA VAL A 135 22.00 7.99 5.73
C VAL A 135 20.80 8.32 4.85
N MET A 136 19.93 9.19 5.33
CA MET A 136 18.66 9.58 4.70
C MET A 136 18.81 10.93 3.97
N ALA A 137 18.06 11.14 2.89
CA ALA A 137 18.02 12.43 2.19
C ALA A 137 16.82 13.24 2.65
N GLU A 138 17.00 14.53 2.88
CA GLU A 138 15.89 15.46 3.12
C GLU A 138 14.83 15.34 2.01
N GLY A 139 13.60 15.03 2.40
CA GLY A 139 12.47 14.87 1.48
C GLY A 139 12.43 13.55 0.70
N LYS A 140 13.27 12.56 1.04
CA LYS A 140 13.26 11.22 0.43
C LYS A 140 13.03 10.14 1.48
N LYS A 141 12.33 9.08 1.07
CA LYS A 141 11.95 7.96 1.96
C LYS A 141 13.03 6.90 2.12
N ASN A 142 13.84 6.68 1.09
CA ASN A 142 14.84 5.63 1.06
C ASN A 142 16.21 6.18 1.45
N ALA A 143 16.98 5.35 2.16
CA ALA A 143 18.37 5.67 2.48
C ALA A 143 19.19 5.82 1.18
N LEU A 144 20.03 6.84 1.12
CA LEU A 144 20.95 7.02 0.00
C LEU A 144 22.32 6.39 0.24
N ALA A 145 22.66 6.13 1.51
CA ALA A 145 23.90 5.47 1.89
C ALA A 145 23.76 4.75 3.24
N VAL A 146 24.69 3.84 3.48
CA VAL A 146 24.98 3.24 4.78
C VAL A 146 26.35 3.73 5.20
N GLY A 147 26.46 4.13 6.46
CA GLY A 147 27.68 4.70 7.00
C GLY A 147 28.01 4.18 8.39
N ILE A 148 29.21 4.51 8.87
CA ILE A 148 29.66 4.27 10.23
C ILE A 148 29.98 5.62 10.87
N THR A 149 29.42 5.91 12.04
CA THR A 149 29.68 7.17 12.75
C THR A 149 31.13 7.23 13.21
N MET A 150 31.81 8.34 12.92
CA MET A 150 33.19 8.61 13.36
C MET A 150 33.23 9.40 14.67
N LEU A 151 32.11 10.02 15.02
CA LEU A 151 31.84 10.79 16.24
C LEU A 151 30.45 10.38 16.74
N SER A 152 30.18 10.50 18.04
CA SER A 152 28.80 10.37 18.56
C SER A 152 27.92 11.51 18.03
N THR A 153 26.59 11.36 18.09
CA THR A 153 25.69 12.44 17.67
C THR A 153 25.91 13.74 18.45
N ASP A 154 26.24 13.65 19.74
CA ASP A 154 26.51 14.81 20.59
C ASP A 154 27.82 15.49 20.20
N GLU A 155 28.85 14.71 19.87
CA GLU A 155 30.12 15.20 19.34
C GLU A 155 29.96 15.86 17.97
N ILE A 156 29.08 15.31 17.11
CA ILE A 156 28.75 15.90 15.80
C ILE A 156 28.10 17.28 15.97
N LEU A 157 27.14 17.39 16.90
CA LEU A 157 26.44 18.63 17.21
C LEU A 157 27.39 19.69 17.80
N SER A 158 28.25 19.30 18.73
CA SER A 158 29.16 20.23 19.42
C SER A 158 30.36 20.66 18.57
N THR A 159 30.97 19.74 17.83
CA THR A 159 32.17 20.03 17.02
C THR A 159 31.82 20.76 15.74
N ASN A 160 30.72 20.37 15.08
CA ASN A 160 30.24 20.91 13.80
C ASN A 160 31.31 21.01 12.68
N ASN A 161 32.38 20.22 12.77
CA ASN A 161 33.48 20.20 11.82
C ASN A 161 34.04 18.77 11.68
N GLY A 162 34.66 18.47 10.54
CA GLY A 162 35.20 17.15 10.24
C GLY A 162 34.17 16.15 9.71
N ILE A 163 34.62 14.89 9.62
CA ILE A 163 33.83 13.76 9.11
C ILE A 163 32.97 13.24 10.27
N GLY A 164 31.65 13.37 10.16
CA GLY A 164 30.71 12.82 11.13
C GLY A 164 30.41 11.35 10.85
N VAL A 165 30.21 10.99 9.58
CA VAL A 165 29.92 9.60 9.17
C VAL A 165 30.80 9.21 7.98
N LYS A 166 31.50 8.09 8.12
CA LYS A 166 32.26 7.45 7.05
C LYS A 166 31.31 6.67 6.15
N ASN A 167 31.27 7.01 4.86
CA ASN A 167 30.40 6.35 3.89
C ASN A 167 30.99 4.99 3.47
N VAL A 168 30.23 3.91 3.67
CA VAL A 168 30.69 2.55 3.32
C VAL A 168 30.03 2.03 2.05
N HIS A 169 28.74 2.29 1.87
CA HIS A 169 27.94 1.83 0.73
C HIS A 169 26.90 2.89 0.37
N TYR A 170 26.77 3.26 -0.90
CA TYR A 170 25.88 4.33 -1.34
C TYR A 170 25.17 3.99 -2.65
N LEU A 171 24.05 4.67 -2.92
CA LEU A 171 23.32 4.52 -4.18
C LEU A 171 24.23 4.82 -5.36
N ASN A 172 24.16 3.96 -6.38
CA ASN A 172 25.01 3.98 -7.56
C ASN A 172 26.46 3.54 -7.35
N ASP A 173 26.87 2.99 -6.21
CA ASP A 173 28.15 2.30 -6.12
C ASP A 173 28.13 0.90 -6.79
N GLY A 174 29.28 0.23 -6.87
CA GLY A 174 29.40 -1.07 -7.53
C GLY A 174 28.53 -2.14 -6.91
N LEU A 175 28.43 -2.20 -5.58
CA LEU A 175 27.56 -3.14 -4.87
C LEU A 175 26.07 -2.89 -5.17
N TRP A 176 25.65 -1.62 -5.24
CA TRP A 176 24.27 -1.26 -5.60
C TRP A 176 23.91 -1.71 -7.03
N ARG A 177 24.86 -1.60 -7.96
CA ARG A 177 24.67 -1.95 -9.38
C ARG A 177 24.70 -3.45 -9.66
N LEU A 178 25.16 -4.29 -8.73
CA LEU A 178 25.18 -5.75 -8.91
C LEU A 178 23.77 -6.28 -9.19
N LYS A 179 23.57 -6.94 -10.33
CA LYS A 179 22.34 -7.70 -10.60
C LYS A 179 22.52 -9.08 -9.97
N GLY A 180 21.47 -9.63 -9.35
CA GLY A 180 21.54 -10.82 -8.47
C GLY A 180 22.53 -11.89 -8.93
N LEU A 181 23.39 -12.33 -8.01
CA LEU A 181 24.52 -13.22 -8.26
C LEU A 181 24.02 -14.64 -8.56
N HIS A 182 23.69 -14.89 -9.83
CA HIS A 182 23.29 -16.22 -10.29
C HIS A 182 24.49 -17.16 -10.24
N CYS A 183 24.31 -18.32 -9.60
CA CYS A 183 25.34 -19.34 -9.47
C CYS A 183 25.68 -19.92 -10.86
N ARG A 184 26.75 -19.43 -11.50
CA ARG A 184 27.31 -20.07 -12.70
C ARG A 184 28.11 -21.30 -12.27
N LYS A 185 27.51 -22.48 -12.43
CA LYS A 185 28.28 -23.74 -12.45
C LYS A 185 29.08 -23.87 -13.74
N TYR A 186 30.24 -24.47 -13.56
CA TYR A 186 31.35 -24.70 -14.46
C TYR A 186 31.02 -25.25 -15.86
N LYS A 187 31.93 -24.91 -16.80
CA LYS A 187 32.08 -25.45 -18.14
C LYS A 187 32.03 -26.99 -18.16
N GLY A 188 31.35 -27.53 -19.17
CA GLY A 188 31.58 -28.87 -19.69
C GLY A 188 30.59 -29.94 -19.22
N LYS A 189 29.47 -30.06 -19.93
CA LYS A 189 28.99 -31.29 -20.58
C LYS A 189 27.58 -31.03 -21.13
N THR A 190 27.47 -31.26 -22.43
CA THR A 190 26.27 -31.23 -23.27
C THR A 190 25.12 -31.96 -22.57
N CYS A 191 23.97 -31.30 -22.41
CA CYS A 191 22.74 -31.99 -22.05
C CYS A 191 21.58 -31.41 -22.87
N VAL A 192 21.17 -32.23 -23.83
CA VAL A 192 19.96 -32.14 -24.64
C VAL A 192 18.76 -32.16 -23.71
N PHE A 193 18.09 -31.05 -23.43
CA PHE A 193 16.74 -31.01 -22.82
C PHE A 193 16.18 -29.57 -22.77
N ILE A 194 16.03 -28.87 -23.91
CA ILE A 194 15.31 -27.58 -23.98
C ILE A 194 14.37 -27.56 -25.19
N THR A 195 13.48 -28.54 -25.29
CA THR A 195 12.40 -28.49 -26.30
C THR A 195 11.04 -28.99 -25.81
N LEU A 196 10.89 -29.25 -24.50
CA LEU A 196 9.60 -29.66 -23.91
C LEU A 196 8.96 -28.64 -22.95
N CYS A 197 9.72 -27.65 -22.44
CA CYS A 197 9.15 -26.66 -21.53
C CYS A 197 8.47 -25.47 -22.23
N PHE A 198 8.83 -25.18 -23.49
CA PHE A 198 8.22 -24.06 -24.23
C PHE A 198 6.81 -24.38 -24.77
N PHE A 199 6.49 -25.65 -25.03
CA PHE A 199 5.14 -26.05 -25.40
C PHE A 199 4.19 -26.14 -24.19
N ALA A 200 4.70 -26.49 -23.01
CA ALA A 200 3.90 -26.53 -21.79
C ALA A 200 3.54 -25.12 -21.29
N ALA A 201 4.43 -24.13 -21.42
CA ALA A 201 4.13 -22.75 -21.06
C ALA A 201 3.15 -22.10 -22.05
N PHE A 202 3.25 -22.39 -23.35
CA PHE A 202 2.31 -21.86 -24.33
C PHE A 202 0.92 -22.51 -24.20
N LEU A 203 0.84 -23.82 -23.91
CA LEU A 203 -0.44 -24.49 -23.62
C LEU A 203 -1.00 -24.13 -22.23
N TYR A 204 -0.17 -23.77 -21.25
CA TYR A 204 -0.64 -23.22 -19.97
C TYR A 204 -1.23 -21.81 -20.15
N PHE A 205 -0.66 -21.01 -21.06
CA PHE A 205 -1.18 -19.69 -21.41
C PHE A 205 -2.40 -19.70 -22.33
N THR A 206 -2.66 -20.78 -23.07
CA THR A 206 -3.83 -20.87 -23.96
C THR A 206 -4.98 -21.75 -23.45
N LYS A 207 -4.88 -22.37 -22.26
CA LYS A 207 -5.97 -23.19 -21.66
C LYS A 207 -6.72 -22.58 -20.48
N HIS A 208 -6.38 -21.38 -20.03
CA HIS A 208 -7.16 -20.65 -19.01
C HIS A 208 -7.99 -19.47 -19.56
N TYR A 209 -8.12 -19.35 -20.87
CA TYR A 209 -9.19 -18.58 -21.52
C TYR A 209 -10.44 -19.47 -21.72
N ILE A 210 -10.93 -20.04 -20.62
CA ILE A 210 -12.34 -20.38 -20.48
C ILE A 210 -12.76 -19.64 -19.21
N VAL A 211 -13.45 -18.52 -19.43
CA VAL A 211 -14.09 -17.71 -18.41
C VAL A 211 -15.08 -18.62 -17.67
N SER A 212 -14.63 -19.22 -16.57
CA SER A 212 -15.49 -19.77 -15.54
C SER A 212 -16.11 -18.58 -14.82
N ASP A 213 -17.32 -18.18 -15.25
CA ASP A 213 -18.27 -17.30 -14.57
C ASP A 213 -17.68 -16.46 -13.44
N ALA A 214 -17.23 -15.25 -13.76
CA ALA A 214 -17.00 -14.23 -12.75
C ALA A 214 -18.28 -14.11 -11.89
N ILE A 215 -18.12 -14.10 -10.56
CA ILE A 215 -19.23 -14.08 -9.60
C ILE A 215 -20.02 -12.76 -9.66
N ILE A 216 -19.48 -11.76 -10.38
CA ILE A 216 -20.25 -10.65 -10.95
C ILE A 216 -21.09 -11.18 -12.11
N ARG A 217 -22.27 -11.71 -11.80
CA ARG A 217 -23.29 -12.02 -12.80
C ARG A 217 -23.95 -10.72 -13.24
N ILE A 218 -23.45 -10.10 -14.31
CA ILE A 218 -24.13 -8.95 -14.97
C ILE A 218 -25.58 -9.32 -15.31
N SER A 219 -25.89 -10.61 -15.53
CA SER A 219 -27.26 -11.11 -15.70
C SER A 219 -28.20 -10.82 -14.51
N ASP A 220 -27.65 -10.59 -13.33
CA ASP A 220 -28.42 -10.24 -12.14
C ASP A 220 -28.87 -8.77 -12.18
N TRP A 221 -28.20 -7.94 -12.99
CA TRP A 221 -28.54 -6.53 -13.17
C TRP A 221 -29.75 -6.43 -14.09
N LYS A 222 -30.74 -5.62 -13.70
CA LYS A 222 -31.96 -5.42 -14.48
C LYS A 222 -31.92 -4.08 -15.18
N TRP A 223 -32.10 -4.15 -16.49
CA TRP A 223 -32.07 -2.99 -17.37
C TRP A 223 -33.49 -2.60 -17.73
N GLY A 224 -33.80 -1.30 -17.64
CA GLY A 224 -35.01 -0.74 -18.22
C GLY A 224 -34.96 -0.76 -19.75
N PRO A 225 -36.04 -0.40 -20.45
CA PRO A 225 -36.00 -0.27 -21.91
C PRO A 225 -34.91 0.72 -22.36
N ALA A 226 -34.27 0.47 -23.50
CA ALA A 226 -33.22 1.34 -24.02
C ALA A 226 -33.75 2.77 -24.25
N GLY A 227 -33.05 3.78 -23.72
CA GLY A 227 -33.47 5.19 -23.79
C GLY A 227 -34.64 5.56 -22.87
N SER A 228 -35.15 4.62 -22.05
CA SER A 228 -36.20 4.88 -21.08
C SER A 228 -35.63 5.23 -19.71
N GLN A 229 -36.31 6.16 -19.03
CA GLN A 229 -36.07 6.48 -17.62
C GLN A 229 -36.79 5.50 -16.68
N ASN A 230 -37.66 4.65 -17.20
CA ASN A 230 -38.43 3.71 -16.38
C ASN A 230 -37.56 2.53 -15.97
N CYS A 231 -37.38 2.38 -14.67
CA CYS A 231 -36.67 1.27 -14.07
C CYS A 231 -37.54 0.01 -14.02
N PRO A 232 -36.97 -1.18 -14.23
CA PRO A 232 -37.72 -2.42 -14.13
C PRO A 232 -38.21 -2.63 -12.69
N VAL A 233 -39.42 -3.18 -12.54
CA VAL A 233 -39.93 -3.59 -11.22
C VAL A 233 -39.14 -4.83 -10.80
N PHE A 234 -38.46 -4.72 -9.66
CA PHE A 234 -37.69 -5.82 -9.09
C PHE A 234 -38.45 -6.37 -7.89
N ASP A 235 -38.75 -7.66 -7.93
CA ASP A 235 -39.41 -8.36 -6.84
C ASP A 235 -38.36 -8.91 -5.87
N HIS A 236 -38.02 -8.12 -4.86
CA HIS A 236 -37.04 -8.52 -3.84
C HIS A 236 -37.52 -9.71 -3.00
N SER A 237 -38.81 -10.07 -3.02
CA SER A 237 -39.30 -11.28 -2.33
C SER A 237 -38.77 -12.58 -2.96
N LYS A 238 -38.27 -12.51 -4.19
CA LYS A 238 -37.68 -13.64 -4.92
C LYS A 238 -36.16 -13.73 -4.77
N GLU A 239 -35.51 -12.78 -4.10
CA GLU A 239 -34.08 -12.89 -3.80
C GLU A 239 -33.84 -13.93 -2.71
N ASP A 240 -32.89 -14.82 -2.96
CA ASP A 240 -32.46 -15.79 -1.95
C ASP A 240 -31.83 -15.06 -0.76
N PRO A 241 -32.45 -15.12 0.44
CA PRO A 241 -31.98 -14.39 1.61
C PRO A 241 -30.67 -14.95 2.16
N THR A 242 -30.18 -16.09 1.68
CA THR A 242 -28.87 -16.64 2.06
C THR A 242 -27.72 -16.02 1.27
N ILE A 243 -28.00 -15.43 0.11
CA ILE A 243 -26.98 -14.82 -0.74
C ILE A 243 -26.53 -13.49 -0.13
N ASN A 244 -25.23 -13.38 0.16
CA ASN A 244 -24.61 -12.14 0.62
C ASN A 244 -23.91 -11.46 -0.56
N ARG A 245 -24.25 -10.18 -0.80
CA ARG A 245 -23.60 -9.31 -1.79
C ARG A 245 -23.02 -8.09 -1.08
N MET A 246 -21.88 -7.62 -1.59
CA MET A 246 -21.12 -6.49 -1.08
C MET A 246 -21.14 -5.30 -2.05
N ALA A 247 -21.37 -4.08 -1.55
CA ALA A 247 -21.05 -2.87 -2.30
C ALA A 247 -19.62 -2.42 -1.96
N VAL A 248 -18.74 -2.37 -2.97
CA VAL A 248 -17.38 -1.82 -2.81
C VAL A 248 -17.46 -0.32 -3.09
N LEU A 249 -17.29 0.49 -2.04
CA LEU A 249 -17.39 1.94 -2.10
C LEU A 249 -15.98 2.54 -2.13
N VAL A 250 -15.65 3.18 -3.25
CA VAL A 250 -14.32 3.75 -3.50
C VAL A 250 -14.42 5.28 -3.58
N PRO A 251 -13.99 6.02 -2.55
CA PRO A 251 -13.92 7.48 -2.60
C PRO A 251 -12.79 7.88 -3.57
N PHE A 252 -13.09 8.75 -4.53
CA PHE A 252 -12.23 8.91 -5.70
C PHE A 252 -12.10 10.37 -6.15
N ARG A 253 -10.87 10.76 -6.52
CA ARG A 253 -10.53 11.95 -7.30
C ARG A 253 -9.10 11.83 -7.81
N ASP A 254 -8.87 12.04 -9.10
CA ASP A 254 -7.54 12.11 -9.72
C ASP A 254 -6.63 10.88 -9.40
N ARG A 255 -7.16 9.66 -9.48
CA ARG A 255 -6.43 8.38 -9.22
C ARG A 255 -6.69 7.31 -10.30
N PHE A 256 -6.76 7.74 -11.57
CA PHE A 256 -7.20 6.85 -12.65
C PHE A 256 -6.25 5.66 -12.87
N THR A 257 -4.93 5.88 -12.76
CA THR A 257 -3.93 4.81 -12.87
C THR A 257 -4.12 3.76 -11.79
N GLU A 258 -4.34 4.18 -10.55
CA GLU A 258 -4.63 3.27 -9.45
C GLU A 258 -5.94 2.54 -9.66
N LEU A 259 -6.99 3.21 -10.17
CA LEU A 259 -8.26 2.58 -10.48
C LEU A 259 -8.13 1.46 -11.53
N GLN A 260 -7.26 1.65 -12.52
CA GLN A 260 -6.99 0.65 -13.56
C GLN A 260 -6.31 -0.61 -13.01
N GLU A 261 -5.45 -0.50 -12.00
CA GLU A 261 -4.91 -1.66 -11.28
C GLU A 261 -5.91 -2.24 -10.27
N PHE A 262 -6.65 -1.37 -9.58
CA PHE A 262 -7.54 -1.72 -8.49
C PHE A 262 -8.68 -2.65 -8.89
N ILE A 263 -9.44 -2.28 -9.92
CA ILE A 263 -10.65 -3.03 -10.29
C ILE A 263 -10.32 -4.48 -10.68
N PRO A 264 -9.39 -4.76 -11.60
CA PRO A 264 -9.04 -6.14 -11.96
C PRO A 264 -8.45 -6.92 -10.80
N HIS A 265 -7.56 -6.31 -10.01
CA HIS A 265 -6.93 -6.95 -8.86
C HIS A 265 -7.97 -7.37 -7.81
N LEU A 266 -8.80 -6.42 -7.36
CA LEU A 266 -9.77 -6.68 -6.31
C LEU A 266 -10.88 -7.61 -6.81
N ASN A 267 -11.35 -7.48 -8.05
CA ASN A 267 -12.32 -8.42 -8.62
C ASN A 267 -11.81 -9.86 -8.58
N ASN A 268 -10.57 -10.10 -9.03
CA ASN A 268 -9.98 -11.44 -8.99
C ASN A 268 -9.82 -11.94 -7.55
N PHE A 269 -9.35 -11.09 -6.65
CA PHE A 269 -9.19 -11.42 -5.24
C PHE A 269 -10.52 -11.80 -4.58
N LEU A 270 -11.60 -11.07 -4.84
CA LEU A 270 -12.94 -11.33 -4.31
C LEU A 270 -13.60 -12.58 -4.93
N ASN A 271 -13.42 -12.78 -6.23
CA ASN A 271 -13.94 -13.97 -6.92
C ASN A 271 -13.28 -15.25 -6.40
N ASN A 272 -11.97 -15.22 -6.10
CA ASN A 272 -11.26 -16.34 -5.46
C ASN A 272 -11.81 -16.68 -4.06
N GLN A 273 -12.54 -15.77 -3.43
CA GLN A 273 -13.18 -15.97 -2.12
C GLN A 273 -14.69 -16.23 -2.23
N ASN A 274 -15.22 -16.34 -3.44
CA ASN A 274 -16.65 -16.45 -3.72
C ASN A 274 -17.50 -15.27 -3.21
N VAL A 275 -16.92 -14.07 -3.19
CA VAL A 275 -17.62 -12.86 -2.71
C VAL A 275 -18.33 -12.18 -3.88
N ARG A 276 -19.67 -12.13 -3.83
CA ARG A 276 -20.48 -11.35 -4.78
C ARG A 276 -20.35 -9.86 -4.49
N HIS A 277 -20.02 -9.06 -5.49
CA HIS A 277 -19.73 -7.65 -5.29
C HIS A 277 -20.11 -6.76 -6.48
N THR A 278 -20.30 -5.47 -6.20
CA THR A 278 -20.48 -4.40 -7.19
C THR A 278 -19.58 -3.22 -6.84
N PHE A 279 -18.89 -2.67 -7.83
CA PHE A 279 -18.01 -1.50 -7.64
C PHE A 279 -18.77 -0.18 -7.85
N PHE A 280 -18.68 0.69 -6.85
CA PHE A 280 -19.14 2.07 -6.90
C PHE A 280 -17.95 3.00 -6.69
N ILE A 281 -17.66 3.82 -7.70
CA ILE A 281 -16.58 4.81 -7.68
C ILE A 281 -17.21 6.18 -7.46
N ILE A 282 -17.04 6.73 -6.26
CA ILE A 282 -17.66 7.99 -5.85
C ILE A 282 -16.67 9.11 -6.17
N ASN A 283 -16.83 9.69 -7.36
CA ASN A 283 -15.92 10.67 -7.93
C ASN A 283 -16.31 12.09 -7.53
N GLN A 284 -15.50 12.73 -6.69
CA GLN A 284 -15.73 14.10 -6.22
C GLN A 284 -15.33 15.12 -7.29
N VAL A 285 -16.31 15.80 -7.89
CA VAL A 285 -16.10 16.72 -9.03
C VAL A 285 -16.21 18.21 -8.67
N ASP A 286 -16.55 18.55 -7.43
CA ASP A 286 -16.43 19.93 -6.93
C ASP A 286 -14.95 20.36 -6.76
N ASP A 287 -14.73 21.65 -6.55
CA ASP A 287 -13.40 22.24 -6.32
C ASP A 287 -13.01 22.32 -4.84
N LEU A 288 -13.78 21.71 -3.94
CA LEU A 288 -13.46 21.67 -2.52
C LEU A 288 -12.34 20.67 -2.26
N ARG A 289 -11.71 20.74 -1.08
CA ARG A 289 -10.75 19.73 -0.63
C ARG A 289 -11.39 18.33 -0.62
N PHE A 290 -10.58 17.29 -0.74
CA PHE A 290 -11.10 15.92 -0.81
C PHE A 290 -11.77 15.52 0.52
N ASN A 291 -12.97 14.96 0.48
CA ASN A 291 -13.72 14.57 1.68
C ASN A 291 -14.10 13.08 1.62
N ARG A 292 -13.21 12.24 2.14
CA ARG A 292 -13.37 10.78 2.12
C ARG A 292 -14.64 10.31 2.84
N GLY A 293 -14.90 10.84 4.03
CA GLY A 293 -16.06 10.45 4.85
C GLY A 293 -17.40 10.76 4.17
N ALA A 294 -17.56 11.98 3.64
CA ALA A 294 -18.76 12.36 2.91
C ALA A 294 -18.96 11.52 1.65
N LEU A 295 -17.91 11.24 0.88
CA LEU A 295 -18.01 10.38 -0.32
C LEU A 295 -18.44 8.96 0.02
N LEU A 296 -17.99 8.40 1.14
CA LEU A 296 -18.43 7.08 1.60
C LEU A 296 -19.90 7.08 2.02
N ASN A 297 -20.39 8.15 2.66
CA ASN A 297 -21.82 8.32 2.93
C ASN A 297 -22.63 8.38 1.63
N VAL A 298 -22.18 9.18 0.65
CA VAL A 298 -22.83 9.26 -0.67
C VAL A 298 -22.85 7.90 -1.35
N GLY A 299 -21.74 7.16 -1.32
CA GLY A 299 -21.67 5.80 -1.86
C GLY A 299 -22.67 4.84 -1.21
N ALA A 300 -22.86 4.93 0.11
CA ALA A 300 -23.83 4.11 0.83
C ALA A 300 -25.29 4.42 0.42
N LEU A 301 -25.62 5.71 0.24
CA LEU A 301 -26.94 6.17 -0.21
C LEU A 301 -27.19 5.80 -1.67
N GLU A 302 -26.25 6.09 -2.55
CA GLU A 302 -26.40 5.91 -4.00
C GLU A 302 -26.40 4.44 -4.42
N SER A 303 -25.65 3.60 -3.72
CA SER A 303 -25.75 2.15 -3.92
C SER A 303 -27.12 1.62 -3.50
N LEU A 304 -27.69 2.13 -2.41
CA LEU A 304 -29.05 1.78 -2.00
C LEU A 304 -30.10 2.30 -3.00
N GLU A 305 -29.93 3.52 -3.52
CA GLU A 305 -30.80 4.09 -4.55
C GLU A 305 -30.83 3.21 -5.82
N ALA A 306 -29.66 2.75 -6.27
CA ALA A 306 -29.52 1.84 -7.39
C ALA A 306 -30.19 0.47 -7.15
N GLU A 307 -30.30 0.04 -5.90
CA GLU A 307 -30.91 -1.23 -5.49
C GLU A 307 -32.43 -1.11 -5.33
N VAL A 308 -32.92 0.00 -4.74
CA VAL A 308 -34.34 0.19 -4.38
C VAL A 308 -35.15 0.80 -5.52
N ASN A 309 -34.68 1.93 -6.07
CA ASN A 309 -35.40 2.68 -7.11
C ASN A 309 -34.85 2.40 -8.50
N GLY A 310 -33.55 2.05 -8.58
CA GLY A 310 -32.81 2.02 -9.84
C GLY A 310 -32.28 3.40 -10.18
N ILE A 311 -31.21 3.43 -10.98
CA ILE A 311 -30.49 4.65 -11.36
C ILE A 311 -30.36 4.75 -12.87
N ILE A 312 -30.45 5.96 -13.40
CA ILE A 312 -30.07 6.20 -14.80
C ILE A 312 -28.55 6.22 -14.89
N VAL A 313 -28.01 5.31 -15.70
CA VAL A 313 -26.58 5.26 -16.01
C VAL A 313 -26.35 5.56 -17.48
N GLU A 314 -25.27 6.27 -17.75
CA GLU A 314 -24.77 6.43 -19.09
C GLU A 314 -23.70 5.40 -19.40
N SER A 315 -23.74 4.84 -20.61
CA SER A 315 -22.71 3.95 -21.12
C SER A 315 -22.18 4.47 -22.45
N VAL A 316 -20.88 4.28 -22.67
CA VAL A 316 -20.26 4.58 -23.96
C VAL A 316 -20.11 3.27 -24.71
N THR A 317 -20.73 3.18 -25.88
CA THR A 317 -20.58 2.04 -26.78
C THR A 317 -19.83 2.48 -28.03
N GLN A 318 -18.87 1.65 -28.47
CA GLN A 318 -18.16 1.90 -29.72
C GLN A 318 -18.84 1.11 -30.83
N LYS A 319 -19.29 1.81 -31.87
CA LYS A 319 -19.88 1.20 -33.06
C LYS A 319 -19.26 1.84 -34.30
N ASN A 320 -18.65 1.02 -35.17
CA ASN A 320 -18.00 1.48 -36.41
C ASN A 320 -17.04 2.67 -36.21
N SER A 321 -16.15 2.58 -35.20
CA SER A 321 -15.17 3.63 -34.85
C SER A 321 -15.76 4.95 -34.34
N LEU A 322 -17.08 5.04 -34.13
CA LEU A 322 -17.76 6.15 -33.47
C LEU A 322 -18.16 5.76 -32.04
N TYR A 323 -17.98 6.70 -31.11
CA TYR A 323 -18.43 6.56 -29.74
C TYR A 323 -19.85 7.09 -29.62
N GLN A 324 -20.79 6.22 -29.25
CA GLN A 324 -22.18 6.59 -29.00
C GLN A 324 -22.47 6.54 -27.50
N LEU A 325 -23.01 7.64 -26.99
CA LEU A 325 -23.48 7.75 -25.62
C LEU A 325 -24.94 7.31 -25.55
N SER A 326 -25.24 6.36 -24.66
CA SER A 326 -26.61 5.94 -24.36
C SER A 326 -26.87 6.07 -22.87
N SER A 327 -28.13 6.34 -22.51
CA SER A 327 -28.61 6.29 -21.13
C SER A 327 -29.70 5.24 -20.99
N GLN A 328 -29.70 4.57 -19.85
CA GLN A 328 -30.67 3.52 -19.54
C GLN A 328 -30.84 3.42 -18.03
N CYS A 329 -32.06 3.12 -17.56
CA CYS A 329 -32.20 2.75 -16.15
C CYS A 329 -31.55 1.39 -15.87
N LEU A 330 -30.77 1.34 -14.80
CA LEU A 330 -30.14 0.17 -14.22
C LEU A 330 -30.64 -0.01 -12.79
N LYS A 331 -31.20 -1.18 -12.48
CA LYS A 331 -31.53 -1.60 -11.13
C LYS A 331 -30.65 -2.78 -10.70
N LEU A 332 -30.06 -2.67 -9.53
CA LEU A 332 -29.05 -3.60 -9.01
C LEU A 332 -29.63 -4.52 -7.93
N PRO A 333 -29.05 -5.73 -7.76
CA PRO A 333 -29.45 -6.61 -6.67
C PRO A 333 -29.01 -6.06 -5.30
N PHE A 334 -29.78 -6.35 -4.26
CA PHE A 334 -29.55 -5.79 -2.93
C PHE A 334 -28.21 -6.22 -2.34
N THR A 335 -27.48 -5.30 -1.72
CA THR A 335 -26.24 -5.60 -1.01
C THR A 335 -26.45 -5.50 0.50
N LYS A 336 -25.90 -6.45 1.26
CA LYS A 336 -26.10 -6.51 2.72
C LYS A 336 -25.04 -5.77 3.51
N TYR A 337 -23.87 -5.59 2.91
CA TYR A 337 -22.71 -5.01 3.56
C TYR A 337 -21.85 -4.22 2.58
N LEU A 338 -21.02 -3.35 3.14
CA LEU A 338 -20.21 -2.37 2.44
C LEU A 338 -18.74 -2.68 2.68
N ALA A 339 -17.90 -2.49 1.66
CA ALA A 339 -16.47 -2.31 1.82
C ALA A 339 -16.13 -0.84 1.58
N LEU A 340 -15.70 -0.14 2.63
CA LEU A 340 -15.17 1.22 2.56
C LEU A 340 -13.69 1.10 2.19
N HIS A 341 -13.34 1.41 0.94
CA HIS A 341 -12.08 0.95 0.36
C HIS A 341 -11.29 2.06 -0.32
N ASP A 342 -10.05 2.28 0.10
CA ASP A 342 -9.13 3.16 -0.62
C ASP A 342 -8.67 2.52 -1.94
N VAL A 343 -8.63 3.31 -3.01
CA VAL A 343 -8.28 2.83 -4.37
C VAL A 343 -6.82 2.38 -4.50
N ASP A 344 -5.93 2.85 -3.64
CA ASP A 344 -4.48 2.60 -3.71
C ASP A 344 -4.01 1.46 -2.80
N LEU A 345 -4.92 0.79 -2.08
CA LEU A 345 -4.61 -0.36 -1.24
C LEU A 345 -5.09 -1.65 -1.92
N LEU A 346 -4.19 -2.59 -2.18
CA LEU A 346 -4.50 -3.83 -2.86
C LEU A 346 -4.21 -5.02 -1.94
N PRO A 347 -5.20 -5.87 -1.61
CA PRO A 347 -4.97 -7.03 -0.75
C PRO A 347 -4.15 -8.09 -1.50
N GLU A 348 -3.09 -8.59 -0.89
CA GLU A 348 -2.22 -9.63 -1.46
C GLU A 348 -2.33 -10.95 -0.68
N ASP A 349 -2.55 -10.88 0.64
CA ASP A 349 -2.65 -12.09 1.47
C ASP A 349 -4.03 -12.74 1.36
N PRO A 350 -4.15 -14.00 0.89
CA PRO A 350 -5.43 -14.72 0.80
C PRO A 350 -6.15 -14.91 2.15
N ALA A 351 -5.47 -14.71 3.29
CA ALA A 351 -6.07 -14.72 4.62
C ALA A 351 -6.95 -13.50 4.89
N LEU A 352 -6.85 -12.43 4.10
CA LEU A 352 -7.72 -11.24 4.21
C LEU A 352 -9.10 -11.56 3.63
N LYS A 353 -10.06 -11.85 4.52
CA LYS A 353 -11.41 -12.28 4.12
C LYS A 353 -12.38 -11.13 3.98
N TYR A 354 -13.00 -10.99 2.79
CA TYR A 354 -14.00 -9.97 2.49
C TYR A 354 -15.44 -10.41 2.76
N ASN A 355 -15.61 -11.32 3.71
CA ASN A 355 -16.91 -11.90 4.03
C ASN A 355 -17.77 -10.92 4.82
N MET A 356 -19.08 -11.19 4.86
CA MET A 356 -20.03 -10.41 5.65
C MET A 356 -19.59 -10.39 7.14
N PRO A 357 -19.50 -9.21 7.77
CA PRO A 357 -19.19 -9.11 9.20
C PRO A 357 -20.22 -9.81 10.08
N SER A 358 -19.83 -10.17 11.31
CA SER A 358 -20.77 -10.68 12.31
C SER A 358 -21.55 -9.53 12.97
N GLU A 359 -22.50 -9.85 13.86
CA GLU A 359 -23.19 -8.82 14.65
C GLU A 359 -22.27 -8.11 15.66
N LEU A 360 -21.10 -8.67 15.96
CA LEU A 360 -20.15 -8.07 16.91
C LEU A 360 -19.63 -6.71 16.44
N GLY A 361 -19.52 -6.51 15.13
CA GLY A 361 -19.04 -5.24 14.57
C GLY A 361 -18.33 -5.40 13.23
N PRO A 362 -17.76 -4.30 12.71
CA PRO A 362 -17.09 -4.28 11.41
C PRO A 362 -15.73 -4.99 11.45
N ILE A 363 -15.24 -5.36 10.27
CA ILE A 363 -13.92 -5.94 10.06
C ILE A 363 -12.99 -4.86 9.49
N HIS A 364 -11.94 -4.50 10.22
CA HIS A 364 -10.86 -3.65 9.73
C HIS A 364 -9.76 -4.51 9.14
N LEU A 365 -9.65 -4.51 7.81
CA LEU A 365 -8.79 -5.47 7.10
C LEU A 365 -7.30 -5.09 7.14
N ILE A 366 -6.97 -3.81 7.32
CA ILE A 366 -5.60 -3.31 7.33
C ILE A 366 -5.27 -2.60 8.66
N PRO A 367 -5.27 -3.30 9.80
CA PRO A 367 -4.81 -2.73 11.07
C PRO A 367 -3.38 -2.22 10.96
N PHE A 368 -2.99 -1.37 11.91
CA PHE A 368 -1.69 -0.68 11.89
C PHE A 368 -0.53 -1.64 11.57
N TYR A 369 -0.46 -2.81 12.21
CA TYR A 369 0.63 -3.78 12.02
C TYR A 369 0.72 -4.42 10.62
N LEU A 370 -0.32 -4.27 9.77
CA LEU A 370 -0.30 -4.66 8.36
C LEU A 370 -0.14 -3.46 7.41
N HIS A 371 -0.31 -2.23 7.91
CA HIS A 371 -0.31 -1.06 7.08
C HIS A 371 1.12 -0.60 6.74
N PRO A 372 1.53 -0.52 5.45
CA PRO A 372 2.91 -0.17 5.06
C PRO A 372 3.40 1.19 5.59
N ARG A 373 2.48 2.16 5.72
CA ARG A 373 2.77 3.50 6.26
C ARG A 373 2.47 3.71 7.75
N TYR A 374 1.32 3.29 8.26
CA TYR A 374 0.83 3.65 9.60
C TYR A 374 1.12 2.61 10.68
N TYR A 375 2.13 1.75 10.49
CA TYR A 375 2.49 0.69 11.42
C TYR A 375 2.95 1.13 12.81
N TYR A 376 3.15 2.44 13.02
CA TYR A 376 3.47 3.02 14.32
C TYR A 376 2.25 3.61 15.05
N PHE A 377 1.09 3.73 14.40
CA PHE A 377 -0.10 4.33 14.99
C PHE A 377 -1.13 3.25 15.37
N LYS A 378 -1.13 2.83 16.64
CA LYS A 378 -1.90 1.66 17.12
C LYS A 378 -3.41 1.82 16.95
N GLU A 379 -3.89 3.06 16.98
CA GLU A 379 -5.31 3.41 16.91
C GLU A 379 -5.85 3.47 15.48
N TYR A 380 -4.99 3.30 14.46
CA TYR A 380 -5.33 3.39 13.04
C TYR A 380 -6.58 2.57 12.65
N ALA A 381 -7.53 3.22 11.98
CA ALA A 381 -8.78 2.62 11.52
C ALA A 381 -9.10 2.93 10.04
N GLY A 382 -8.16 3.52 9.30
CA GLY A 382 -8.33 3.90 7.89
C GLY A 382 -8.11 2.75 6.90
N GLY A 383 -8.08 3.08 5.60
CA GLY A 383 -7.75 2.14 4.53
C GLY A 383 -8.95 1.31 4.08
N VAL A 384 -9.10 0.12 4.68
CA VAL A 384 -10.13 -0.86 4.28
C VAL A 384 -10.92 -1.35 5.48
N LEU A 385 -12.22 -1.04 5.50
CA LEU A 385 -13.17 -1.46 6.53
C LEU A 385 -14.42 -2.10 5.90
N ILE A 386 -14.81 -3.26 6.39
CA ILE A 386 -16.03 -3.96 5.97
C ILE A 386 -17.09 -3.85 7.07
N ILE A 387 -18.29 -3.41 6.72
CA ILE A 387 -19.36 -3.13 7.67
C ILE A 387 -20.73 -3.49 7.09
N LYS A 388 -21.66 -4.01 7.90
CA LYS A 388 -23.05 -4.22 7.44
C LYS A 388 -23.73 -2.88 7.16
N ARG A 389 -24.65 -2.84 6.18
CA ARG A 389 -25.45 -1.63 5.92
C ARG A 389 -26.22 -1.18 7.17
N THR A 390 -26.79 -2.13 7.91
CA THR A 390 -27.51 -1.87 9.17
C THR A 390 -26.61 -1.24 10.23
N GLN A 391 -25.39 -1.75 10.40
CA GLN A 391 -24.39 -1.20 11.32
C GLN A 391 -23.95 0.20 10.89
N TYR A 392 -23.68 0.43 9.60
CA TYR A 392 -23.30 1.73 9.06
C TYR A 392 -24.41 2.79 9.27
N SER A 393 -25.66 2.41 9.03
CA SER A 393 -26.82 3.26 9.30
C SER A 393 -27.00 3.54 10.79
N LEU A 394 -26.82 2.54 11.66
CA LEU A 394 -27.00 2.68 13.11
C LEU A 394 -26.01 3.68 13.74
N VAL A 395 -24.78 3.73 13.22
CA VAL A 395 -23.77 4.71 13.65
C VAL A 395 -23.92 6.07 12.95
N GLY A 396 -24.90 6.22 12.05
CA GLY A 396 -25.14 7.44 11.30
C GLY A 396 -24.05 7.74 10.27
N GLY A 397 -23.40 6.72 9.71
CA GLY A 397 -22.30 6.85 8.75
C GLY A 397 -21.08 7.62 9.30
N MET A 398 -20.23 8.10 8.39
CA MET A 398 -19.03 8.88 8.73
C MET A 398 -19.35 10.37 8.90
N SER A 399 -18.53 11.13 9.62
CA SER A 399 -18.66 12.60 9.65
C SER A 399 -18.45 13.23 8.27
N ASN A 400 -19.23 14.28 7.98
CA ASN A 400 -19.11 15.07 6.73
C ASN A 400 -18.09 16.21 6.86
N SER A 401 -17.50 16.40 8.04
CA SER A 401 -16.79 17.63 8.40
C SER A 401 -15.27 17.58 8.16
N PHE A 402 -14.75 16.45 7.71
CA PHE A 402 -13.31 16.24 7.50
C PHE A 402 -12.92 16.50 6.04
N TRP A 403 -12.42 17.71 5.79
CA TRP A 403 -11.96 18.17 4.49
C TRP A 403 -10.43 18.15 4.43
N GLY A 404 -9.87 17.43 3.45
CA GLY A 404 -8.45 17.13 3.36
C GLY A 404 -8.09 15.78 3.98
N TRP A 405 -6.79 15.56 4.22
CA TRP A 405 -6.31 14.27 4.71
C TRP A 405 -6.40 14.16 6.25
N GLY A 406 -7.03 13.07 6.72
CA GLY A 406 -6.93 12.51 8.06
C GLY A 406 -8.06 12.87 9.03
N ARG A 407 -8.14 12.09 10.12
CA ARG A 407 -9.04 12.21 11.29
C ARG A 407 -10.47 11.72 11.07
N GLU A 408 -10.90 11.51 9.83
CA GLU A 408 -12.26 11.02 9.57
C GLU A 408 -12.44 9.55 9.97
N ASP A 409 -11.37 8.77 9.87
CA ASP A 409 -11.29 7.38 10.32
C ASP A 409 -11.19 7.27 11.85
N ASP A 410 -10.39 8.13 12.47
CA ASP A 410 -10.29 8.27 13.94
C ASP A 410 -11.68 8.53 14.56
N GLU A 411 -12.43 9.49 14.01
CA GLU A 411 -13.77 9.85 14.46
C GLU A 411 -14.78 8.72 14.21
N PHE A 412 -14.73 8.08 13.05
CA PHE A 412 -15.62 6.96 12.74
C PHE A 412 -15.40 5.77 13.68
N GLN A 413 -14.16 5.53 14.09
CA GLN A 413 -13.83 4.52 15.10
C GLN A 413 -14.54 4.79 16.44
N ILE A 414 -14.63 6.07 16.84
CA ILE A 414 -15.34 6.48 18.06
C ILE A 414 -16.85 6.24 17.91
N ARG A 415 -17.45 6.54 16.74
CA ARG A 415 -18.88 6.23 16.48
C ARG A 415 -19.20 4.74 16.59
N LEU A 416 -18.31 3.89 16.07
CA LEU A 416 -18.46 2.44 16.16
C LEU A 416 -18.42 1.97 17.62
N LYS A 417 -17.41 2.43 18.37
CA LYS A 417 -17.23 2.06 19.78
C LYS A 417 -18.38 2.58 20.66
N SER A 418 -18.90 3.77 20.40
CA SER A 418 -20.01 4.36 21.18
C SER A 418 -21.34 3.61 21.02
N LYS A 419 -21.51 2.87 19.92
CA LYS A 419 -22.63 1.94 19.70
C LYS A 419 -22.34 0.51 20.13
N GLY A 420 -21.22 0.27 20.82
CA GLY A 420 -20.85 -1.03 21.39
C GLY A 420 -20.25 -2.01 20.38
N PHE A 421 -19.94 -1.58 19.16
CA PHE A 421 -19.33 -2.47 18.17
C PHE A 421 -17.86 -2.75 18.46
N LYS A 422 -17.46 -4.02 18.32
CA LYS A 422 -16.07 -4.47 18.37
C LYS A 422 -15.51 -4.48 16.96
N ILE A 423 -14.49 -3.68 16.72
CA ILE A 423 -13.77 -3.67 15.44
C ILE A 423 -12.86 -4.89 15.40
N VAL A 424 -13.21 -5.84 14.56
CA VAL A 424 -12.47 -7.11 14.39
C VAL A 424 -11.34 -6.89 13.40
N THR A 425 -10.17 -7.49 13.66
CA THR A 425 -9.04 -7.49 12.74
C THR A 425 -8.67 -8.92 12.33
N PRO A 426 -8.07 -9.14 11.15
CA PRO A 426 -7.65 -10.47 10.70
C PRO A 426 -6.63 -11.14 11.63
N ILE A 427 -6.86 -12.40 12.02
CA ILE A 427 -6.04 -13.11 13.04
C ILE A 427 -5.00 -14.09 12.49
N ASN A 428 -4.93 -14.34 11.18
CA ASN A 428 -4.02 -15.35 10.58
C ASN A 428 -3.30 -14.82 9.33
N VAL A 429 -2.95 -13.54 9.32
CA VAL A 429 -2.24 -12.94 8.18
C VAL A 429 -0.78 -13.38 8.21
N THR A 430 -0.30 -13.89 7.08
CA THR A 430 1.02 -14.52 6.93
C THR A 430 2.04 -13.59 6.28
N MET A 431 1.60 -12.65 5.46
CA MET A 431 2.47 -11.77 4.66
C MET A 431 2.91 -10.50 5.41
N GLY A 432 2.44 -10.26 6.63
CA GLY A 432 2.80 -9.08 7.43
C GLY A 432 2.54 -7.77 6.66
N LEU A 433 3.54 -6.88 6.59
CA LEU A 433 3.43 -5.60 5.85
C LEU A 433 3.24 -5.77 4.34
N LYS A 434 3.46 -6.96 3.77
CA LYS A 434 3.15 -7.26 2.37
C LYS A 434 1.72 -7.75 2.15
N ALA A 435 0.93 -7.89 3.21
CA ALA A 435 -0.47 -8.31 3.09
C ALA A 435 -1.31 -7.31 2.28
N PHE A 436 -0.88 -6.04 2.23
CA PHE A 436 -1.41 -5.04 1.32
C PHE A 436 -0.29 -4.39 0.52
N ARG A 437 -0.48 -4.31 -0.79
CA ARG A 437 0.34 -3.48 -1.68
C ARG A 437 -0.25 -2.08 -1.73
N HIS A 438 0.55 -1.08 -1.32
CA HIS A 438 0.14 0.34 -1.33
C HIS A 438 0.74 1.05 -2.55
N ILE A 439 -0.07 1.26 -3.59
CA ILE A 439 0.33 1.92 -4.85
C ILE A 439 0.18 3.44 -4.75
N HIS A 440 0.99 4.07 -3.88
CA HIS A 440 0.89 5.50 -3.61
C HIS A 440 2.22 6.23 -3.85
N GLN A 441 2.30 6.95 -4.96
CA GLN A 441 3.45 7.80 -5.28
C GLN A 441 3.28 9.19 -4.65
N GLU A 442 3.96 9.46 -3.52
CA GLU A 442 3.80 10.73 -2.79
C GLU A 442 4.19 11.98 -3.57
N ASP A 443 5.15 11.83 -4.49
CA ASP A 443 5.59 12.93 -5.35
C ASP A 443 4.48 13.35 -6.34
N GLN A 444 3.61 12.41 -6.73
CA GLN A 444 2.48 12.63 -7.64
C GLN A 444 1.16 12.89 -6.89
N HIS A 445 0.97 12.26 -5.73
CA HIS A 445 -0.27 12.25 -4.96
C HIS A 445 -0.06 12.79 -3.55
N LYS A 446 0.31 14.07 -3.46
CA LYS A 446 0.55 14.74 -2.18
C LYS A 446 -0.71 14.72 -1.29
N ARG A 447 -0.52 14.37 -0.02
CA ARG A 447 -1.58 14.46 1.00
C ARG A 447 -1.84 15.91 1.34
N ASP A 448 -3.12 16.26 1.37
CA ASP A 448 -3.58 17.59 1.74
C ASP A 448 -3.70 17.73 3.26
N VAL A 449 -2.55 17.97 3.91
CA VAL A 449 -2.41 17.97 5.38
C VAL A 449 -2.73 19.33 6.05
N LYS A 450 -3.22 20.32 5.30
CA LYS A 450 -3.38 21.71 5.79
C LYS A 450 -4.26 21.83 7.04
N THR A 451 -5.23 20.94 7.20
CA THR A 451 -6.16 20.89 8.34
C THR A 451 -5.76 19.91 9.42
N TYR A 452 -4.74 19.08 9.20
CA TYR A 452 -4.49 17.91 10.05
C TYR A 452 -4.16 18.29 11.51
N TYR A 453 -3.46 19.40 11.70
CA TYR A 453 -3.10 19.94 13.03
C TYR A 453 -4.00 21.09 13.48
N ASN A 454 -5.08 21.40 12.74
CA ASN A 454 -5.97 22.49 13.11
C ASN A 454 -6.75 22.12 14.39
N PRO A 455 -6.70 22.93 15.47
CA PRO A 455 -7.45 22.68 16.70
C PRO A 455 -8.96 22.46 16.50
N ASP A 456 -9.57 23.20 15.57
CA ASP A 456 -11.00 23.07 15.26
C ASP A 456 -11.32 21.69 14.67
N VAL A 457 -10.41 21.17 13.83
CA VAL A 457 -10.54 19.84 13.23
C VAL A 457 -10.32 18.74 14.26
N MET A 458 -9.41 18.95 15.22
CA MET A 458 -9.24 18.04 16.36
C MET A 458 -10.48 18.02 17.26
N ASN A 459 -11.18 19.15 17.41
CA ASN A 459 -12.42 19.22 18.17
C ASN A 459 -13.56 18.41 17.50
N LEU A 460 -13.59 18.36 16.16
CA LEU A 460 -14.58 17.55 15.40
C LEU A 460 -14.48 16.04 15.69
N ILE A 461 -13.35 15.54 16.17
CA ILE A 461 -13.20 14.13 16.57
C ILE A 461 -14.07 13.82 17.80
N ARG A 462 -14.19 14.78 18.72
CA ARG A 462 -14.96 14.62 19.98
C ARG A 462 -16.40 15.09 19.84
N ASN A 463 -16.62 16.11 19.02
CA ASN A 463 -17.92 16.71 18.77
C ASN A 463 -18.24 16.61 17.28
N PRO A 464 -18.62 15.43 16.79
CA PRO A 464 -18.76 15.22 15.36
C PRO A 464 -20.03 15.87 14.82
N ILE A 465 -19.90 16.46 13.64
CA ILE A 465 -20.99 17.17 12.97
C ILE A 465 -21.37 16.41 11.69
N GLY A 466 -22.66 16.14 11.57
CA GLY A 466 -23.24 15.48 10.40
C GLY A 466 -23.02 13.96 10.35
N GLY A 467 -23.38 13.38 9.23
CA GLY A 467 -23.43 11.94 9.03
C GLY A 467 -24.13 11.54 7.73
N LEU A 468 -24.49 10.27 7.63
CA LEU A 468 -25.18 9.67 6.49
C LEU A 468 -26.44 10.42 6.07
N THR A 469 -27.27 10.86 7.03
CA THR A 469 -28.55 11.51 6.75
C THR A 469 -28.45 13.02 6.50
N SER A 470 -27.28 13.61 6.71
CA SER A 470 -27.04 15.06 6.58
C SER A 470 -25.94 15.40 5.59
N VAL A 471 -25.47 14.42 4.81
CA VAL A 471 -24.53 14.67 3.73
C VAL A 471 -25.23 15.48 2.64
N ASN A 472 -24.70 16.66 2.32
CA ASN A 472 -25.27 17.57 1.34
C ASN A 472 -24.51 17.43 0.02
N TYR A 473 -25.18 16.95 -1.03
CA TYR A 473 -24.56 16.68 -2.32
C TYR A 473 -25.57 16.71 -3.46
N THR A 474 -25.04 16.81 -4.68
CA THR A 474 -25.79 16.56 -5.92
C THR A 474 -25.05 15.56 -6.78
N VAL A 475 -25.78 14.60 -7.34
CA VAL A 475 -25.25 13.71 -8.37
C VAL A 475 -25.32 14.44 -9.71
N ILE A 476 -24.16 14.73 -10.29
CA ILE A 476 -24.07 15.36 -11.60
C ILE A 476 -24.36 14.34 -12.69
N LYS A 477 -23.82 13.13 -12.54
CA LYS A 477 -23.88 12.10 -13.58
C LYS A 477 -23.48 10.74 -13.03
N ARG A 478 -24.11 9.68 -13.55
CA ARG A 478 -23.72 8.29 -13.29
C ARG A 478 -23.30 7.63 -14.60
N ARG A 479 -22.14 6.97 -14.60
CA ARG A 479 -21.60 6.29 -15.78
C ARG A 479 -21.30 4.83 -15.46
N LEU A 480 -21.73 3.93 -16.33
CA LEU A 480 -21.23 2.57 -16.36
C LEU A 480 -19.92 2.55 -17.16
N ILE A 481 -18.83 2.17 -16.52
CA ILE A 481 -17.54 1.93 -17.18
C ILE A 481 -17.19 0.45 -17.09
N THR A 482 -16.29 0.01 -17.97
CA THR A 482 -15.66 -1.30 -17.88
C THR A 482 -14.15 -1.16 -17.84
N ILE A 483 -13.49 -1.83 -16.89
CA ILE A 483 -12.03 -1.92 -16.80
C ILE A 483 -11.68 -3.39 -16.88
N SER A 484 -10.91 -3.81 -17.89
CA SER A 484 -10.63 -5.24 -18.15
C SER A 484 -11.90 -6.10 -18.18
N SER A 485 -12.95 -5.60 -18.84
CA SER A 485 -14.27 -6.22 -18.93
C SER A 485 -15.05 -6.34 -17.61
N ILE A 486 -14.57 -5.72 -16.52
CA ILE A 486 -15.24 -5.69 -15.22
C ILE A 486 -16.05 -4.40 -15.11
N PRO A 487 -17.36 -4.48 -14.86
CA PRO A 487 -18.21 -3.30 -14.79
C PRO A 487 -18.03 -2.55 -13.46
N ALA A 488 -18.05 -1.22 -13.52
CA ALA A 488 -18.07 -0.36 -12.36
C ALA A 488 -18.93 0.88 -12.61
N ILE A 489 -19.60 1.35 -11.55
CA ILE A 489 -20.48 2.52 -11.62
C ILE A 489 -19.73 3.71 -11.07
N VAL A 490 -19.42 4.67 -11.94
CA VAL A 490 -18.82 5.95 -11.55
C VAL A 490 -19.94 6.95 -11.29
N ILE A 491 -19.96 7.51 -10.10
CA ILE A 491 -20.94 8.50 -9.66
C ILE A 491 -20.18 9.81 -9.48
N ASN A 492 -20.41 10.76 -10.39
CA ASN A 492 -19.85 12.11 -10.29
C ASN A 492 -20.70 12.92 -9.33
N VAL A 493 -20.10 13.33 -8.21
CA VAL A 493 -20.81 14.00 -7.12
C VAL A 493 -20.19 15.36 -6.84
N LYS A 494 -21.05 16.35 -6.66
CA LYS A 494 -20.68 17.68 -6.17
C LYS A 494 -21.13 17.76 -4.73
N LEU A 495 -20.17 17.81 -3.80
CA LEU A 495 -20.44 18.01 -2.38
C LEU A 495 -20.69 19.49 -2.09
N TYR A 496 -21.61 19.77 -1.18
CA TYR A 496 -21.82 21.10 -0.62
C TYR A 496 -21.27 21.15 0.79
N CYS A 497 -20.90 22.35 1.21
CA CYS A 497 -20.35 22.54 2.52
C CYS A 497 -20.82 23.82 3.19
N ASP A 498 -21.25 23.64 4.43
CA ASP A 498 -21.74 24.70 5.31
C ASP A 498 -20.76 24.97 6.49
N SER A 499 -19.52 24.45 6.44
CA SER A 499 -18.55 24.50 7.54
C SER A 499 -17.35 25.44 7.28
N MET A 500 -16.79 26.02 8.36
CA MET A 500 -15.59 26.87 8.32
C MET A 500 -14.34 26.20 7.72
N ASN A 501 -14.29 24.86 7.69
CA ASN A 501 -13.12 24.11 7.23
C ASN A 501 -13.14 23.80 5.72
N CYS A 502 -14.19 24.22 5.02
CA CYS A 502 -14.30 24.07 3.57
C CYS A 502 -13.54 25.16 2.86
N LYS A 503 -12.35 24.78 2.41
CA LYS A 503 -11.52 25.60 1.53
C LYS A 503 -11.49 24.98 0.15
N LEU A 504 -11.33 25.83 -0.86
CA LEU A 504 -11.04 25.38 -2.21
C LEU A 504 -9.74 24.58 -2.23
N LYS A 505 -9.64 23.62 -3.15
CA LYS A 505 -8.41 22.93 -3.51
C LYS A 505 -7.43 23.99 -4.03
N SER A 506 -6.35 24.20 -3.29
CA SER A 506 -5.28 25.14 -3.65
C SER A 506 -4.28 24.54 -4.62
#